data_AF-A0A7R7E4L7-F1
#
_entry.id   AF-A0A7R7E4L7-F1
#
_cell.length_a   1.000
_cell.length_b   1.000
_cell.length_c   1.000
_cell.angle_alpha   90.00
_cell.angle_beta   90.00
_cell.angle_gamma   90.00
#
_symmetry.space_group_name_H-M   'P 1'
#
loop_
_entity.id
_entity.type
_entity.pdbx_description
1 polymer ?
#
loop_
_entity_poly.entity_id
_entity_poly.type
_entity_poly.pdbx_seq_one_letter_code
_entity_poly.pdbx_strand_id
1 'polypeptide(L)' 'MWMGLSYICWGISVVLAAWMLYDWFKVDTTYSEAVLTSSREGELEAVSEKHRI' A
#
# COMPACT_ATOMS: atom_id res chain seq x y z
N MET A 1 33.92 4.29 13.36
CA MET A 1 32.94 3.19 13.15
C MET A 1 31.50 3.65 13.47
N TRP A 2 31.09 4.81 12.91
CA TRP A 2 29.74 5.37 13.05
C TRP A 2 29.19 5.72 11.66
N MET A 3 30.04 6.33 10.82
CA MET A 3 29.70 6.64 9.42
C MET A 3 29.28 5.41 8.60
N GLY A 4 29.93 4.26 8.77
CA GLY A 4 29.56 3.03 8.06
C GLY A 4 28.13 2.59 8.36
N LEU A 5 27.72 2.65 9.63
CA LEU A 5 26.36 2.34 10.06
C LEU A 5 25.37 3.40 9.54
N SER A 6 25.75 4.69 9.60
CA SER A 6 24.93 5.78 9.07
C SER A 6 24.65 5.62 7.58
N TYR A 7 25.66 5.25 6.77
CA TYR A 7 25.47 5.02 5.33
C TYR A 7 24.59 3.81 5.05
N ILE A 8 24.68 2.74 5.85
CA ILE A 8 23.78 1.59 5.74
C ILE A 8 22.33 2.02 6.04
N CYS A 9 22.10 2.75 7.14
CA CYS A 9 20.77 3.27 7.47
C CYS A 9 20.20 4.18 6.38
N TRP A 10 21.04 5.04 5.80
CA TRP A 10 20.67 5.87 4.66
C TRP A 10 20.31 5.04 3.42
N GLY A 11 21.12 4.03 3.09
CA GLY A 11 20.84 3.11 1.99
C GLY A 11 19.51 2.39 2.17
N ILE A 12 19.22 1.87 3.38
CA ILE A 12 17.95 1.22 3.70
C ILE A 12 16.79 2.21 3.55
N SER A 13 16.95 3.45 4.03
CA SER A 13 15.92 4.48 3.90
C SER A 13 15.57 4.77 2.44
N VAL A 14 16.57 4.90 1.57
CA VAL A 14 16.37 5.11 0.13
C VAL A 14 15.67 3.92 -0.52
N VAL A 15 16.06 2.69 -0.17
CA VAL A 15 15.41 1.48 -0.69
C VAL A 15 13.93 1.42 -0.28
N LEU A 16 13.61 1.73 0.98
CA LEU A 16 12.22 1.76 1.45
C LEU A 16 11.41 2.84 0.74
N ALA A 17 11.97 4.04 0.55
CA ALA A 17 11.31 5.12 -0.19
C ALA A 17 11.04 4.72 -1.66
N ALA A 18 12.01 4.11 -2.33
CA ALA A 18 11.85 3.62 -3.69
C ALA A 18 10.79 2.50 -3.77
N TRP A 19 10.74 1.61 -2.78
CA TRP A 19 9.74 0.54 -2.72
C TRP A 19 8.32 1.09 -2.52
N MET A 20 8.14 2.09 -1.65
CA MET A 20 6.84 2.76 -1.47
C MET A 20 6.38 3.47 -2.75
N LEU A 21 7.29 4.14 -3.46
CA LEU A 21 6.97 4.76 -4.76
C LEU A 21 6.55 3.69 -5.78
N TYR A 22 7.32 2.61 -5.89
CA TYR A 22 7.00 1.52 -6.80
C TYR A 22 5.63 0.90 -6.50
N ASP A 23 5.33 0.64 -5.23
CA ASP A 23 4.04 0.09 -4.82
C ASP A 23 2.89 1.05 -5.14
N TRP A 24 3.07 2.34 -4.88
CA TRP A 24 2.08 3.35 -5.26
C TRP A 24 1.82 3.36 -6.77
N PHE A 25 2.86 3.42 -7.60
CA PHE A 25 2.71 3.37 -9.06
C PHE A 25 2.06 2.07 -9.53
N LYS A 26 2.39 0.94 -8.90
CA LYS A 26 1.78 -0.34 -9.22
C LYS A 26 0.29 -0.34 -8.89
N VAL A 27 -0.10 0.16 -7.72
CA VAL A 27 -1.51 0.25 -7.30
C VAL A 27 -2.29 1.18 -8.23
N ASP A 28 -1.73 2.34 -8.54
CA ASP A 28 -2.33 3.34 -9.44
C ASP A 28 -2.57 2.80 -10.87
N THR A 29 -1.63 2.00 -11.38
CA THR A 29 -1.75 1.39 -12.72
C THR A 29 -2.60 0.12 -12.75
N THR A 30 -2.69 -0.60 -11.64
CA THR A 30 -3.40 -1.89 -11.57
C THR A 30 -4.90 -1.72 -11.28
N TYR A 31 -5.27 -0.71 -10.48
CA TYR A 31 -6.65 -0.52 -10.04
C TYR A 31 -7.22 0.78 -10.61
N SER A 32 -8.45 0.72 -11.13
CA SER A 32 -9.13 1.93 -11.61
C SER A 32 -9.52 2.84 -10.44
N GLU A 33 -9.60 4.15 -10.70
CA GLU A 33 -10.02 5.14 -9.71
C GLU A 33 -11.38 4.79 -9.10
N ALA A 34 -12.31 4.24 -9.90
CA ALA A 34 -13.61 3.79 -9.42
C ALA A 34 -13.50 2.64 -8.41
N VAL A 35 -12.46 1.82 -8.43
CA VAL A 35 -12.21 0.79 -7.40
C VAL A 35 -11.54 1.41 -6.17
N LEU A 36 -10.49 2.23 -6.37
CA LEU A 36 -9.72 2.87 -5.30
C LEU A 36 -10.53 3.88 -4.47
N THR A 37 -11.48 4.56 -5.10
CA THR A 37 -12.39 5.52 -4.46
C THR A 37 -13.74 4.91 -4.10
N SER A 38 -13.98 3.65 -4.47
CA SER A 38 -15.21 3.00 -4.05
C SER A 38 -15.14 2.69 -2.56
N SER A 39 -16.09 3.23 -1.81
CA SER A 39 -16.35 2.86 -0.42
C SER A 39 -17.00 1.46 -0.32
N ARG A 40 -16.52 0.48 -1.11
CA ARG A 40 -17.01 -0.90 -1.18
C ARG A 40 -16.44 -1.81 -0.09
N GLU A 41 -15.59 -1.29 0.80
CA GLU A 41 -15.18 -2.02 2.01
C GLU A 41 -16.40 -2.36 2.90
N GLY A 42 -17.42 -1.49 2.94
CA GLY A 42 -18.68 -1.76 3.67
C GLY A 42 -19.71 -2.62 2.93
N GLU A 43 -19.64 -2.71 1.59
CA GLU A 43 -20.62 -3.49 0.80
C GLU A 43 -20.34 -5.00 0.88
N LEU A 44 -19.08 -5.42 0.95
CA LEU A 44 -18.72 -6.83 1.15
C LEU A 44 -19.14 -7.32 2.55
N GLU A 45 -19.05 -6.47 3.58
CA GLU A 45 -19.53 -6.78 4.93
C GLU A 45 -21.07 -6.84 5.00
N ALA A 46 -21.78 -5.91 4.34
CA ALA A 46 -23.25 -5.90 4.31
C ALA A 46 -23.86 -7.10 3.57
N VAL A 47 -23.22 -7.57 2.50
CA VAL A 47 -23.64 -8.80 1.77
C VAL A 47 -23.35 -10.06 2.60
N SER A 48 -22.24 -10.08 3.35
CA SER A 48 -21.90 -11.21 4.25
C SER A 48 -22.85 -11.29 5.45
N GLU A 49 -23.22 -10.15 6.04
CA GLU A 49 -24.19 -10.09 7.15
C GLU A 49 -25.57 -10.61 6.73
N LYS A 50 -26.03 -10.24 5.52
CA LYS A 50 -27.33 -10.68 4.99
C LYS A 50 -27.43 -12.18 4.74
N HIS A 51 -26.32 -12.90 4.58
CA HIS A 51 -26.31 -14.34 4.33
C HIS A 51 -26.35 -15.18 5.63
N ARG A 52 -26.22 -14.54 6.80
CA ARG A 52 -26.28 -15.17 8.12
C ARG A 52 -27.62 -14.96 8.84
N ILE A 53 -28.68 -14.66 8.10
CA ILE A 53 -30.06 -14.55 8.62
C ILE A 53 -30.95 -15.55 7.91
#